data_AF-A5DYZ4-F1
#
_entry.id   AF-A5DYZ4-F1
#
_cell.length_a   1.000
_cell.length_b   1.000
_cell.length_c   1.000
_cell.angle_alpha   90.00
_cell.angle_beta   90.00
_cell.angle_gamma   90.00
#
_symmetry.space_group_name_H-M   'P 1'
#
loop_
_entity.id
_entity.type
_entity.pdbx_description
1 polymer ?
#
loop_
_entity_poly.entity_id
_entity_poly.type
_entity_poly.pdbx_seq_one_letter_code
_entity_poly.pdbx_strand_id
1 'polypeptide(L)'
;MYSLLYWYFLRLQSRGNLTTLLSPFPRNLQKIYTLNLQRSVMTPTATIANENFELVSQLVSKQINQSLEQPSSPQVKMLGRQLYNSIGQPKTIVAPMVDHSELAWRILSRRYGADLCYTPMFHSRLFATDPKYRQSMWNEKDGSRDNDRPLIVQFCANDPDYLLQAAKLVENQCDAVDLNLGCPQGIARRGKYGAFLMDDWELVHKLIRTLHDNLSVPVTAKIRVYDDWEKSLEYAKMVLDAGAQFITIHGRTREMKGQNTGLADWKILKHLRDNLPEDQVFFANGNILYPSDLKRCADEVGCDAVMSAEGNLYNPGVFWTKDNDIEKQFPRVDKLLREYFEIVKEVDSPASTHVIKSHFFKLLNSFLKVHTELRPKIGGTSVRQPFEDWNKIVEEVEQIVEEIYNKPNIKEIDVIEDGPVESWGGHYKKVPYWRCQPYFRKINGEMQNTRMLKKFAEEKGTSSKIAADSVADKENRENGENGEETQGETKQCKRALETEDNSELGPLAENKKQAV
;
A
#
# COMPACT_ATOMS: atom_id res chain seq x y z
N MET A 1 35.20 5.62 12.75
CA MET A 1 34.43 6.89 12.56
C MET A 1 35.28 8.14 12.79
N TYR A 2 36.12 8.22 13.83
CA TYR A 2 36.90 9.43 14.15
C TYR A 2 38.09 9.74 13.20
N SER A 3 38.66 8.77 12.49
CA SER A 3 39.76 9.01 11.54
C SER A 3 39.31 9.62 10.20
N LEU A 4 38.09 9.32 9.74
CA LEU A 4 37.52 9.86 8.49
C LEU A 4 37.11 11.33 8.63
N LEU A 5 36.59 11.71 9.79
CA LEU A 5 36.29 13.11 10.14
C LEU A 5 37.57 13.96 10.25
N TYR A 6 38.65 13.41 10.81
CA TYR A 6 39.94 14.10 10.93
C TYR A 6 40.59 14.40 9.56
N TRP A 7 40.54 13.44 8.63
CA TRP A 7 41.04 13.65 7.26
C TRP A 7 40.16 14.57 6.42
N TYR A 8 38.84 14.57 6.64
CA TYR A 8 37.93 15.53 6.01
C TYR A 8 38.22 16.97 6.48
N PHE A 9 38.53 17.15 7.77
CA PHE A 9 38.87 18.44 8.37
C PHE A 9 40.20 19.02 7.85
N LEU A 10 41.26 18.21 7.79
CA LEU A 10 42.57 18.63 7.25
C LEU A 10 42.51 18.98 5.76
N ARG A 11 41.65 18.30 4.99
CA ARG A 11 41.46 18.55 3.55
C ARG A 11 40.67 19.82 3.26
N LEU A 12 39.89 20.31 4.23
CA LEU A 12 39.16 21.57 4.15
C LEU A 12 40.00 22.77 4.62
N GLN A 13 40.94 22.55 5.53
CA GLN A 13 41.87 23.57 6.01
C GLN A 13 42.79 24.10 4.89
N SER A 14 43.10 23.27 3.87
CA SER A 14 43.88 23.70 2.70
C SER A 14 43.11 24.58 1.69
N ARG A 15 41.79 24.75 1.87
CA ARG A 15 40.92 25.50 0.95
C ARG A 15 40.42 26.85 1.48
N GLY A 16 40.92 27.31 2.62
CA GLY A 16 40.86 28.73 3.01
C GLY A 16 39.48 29.36 3.23
N ASN A 17 38.42 28.59 3.50
CA ASN A 17 37.06 29.13 3.67
C ASN A 17 36.40 28.65 4.98
N LEU A 18 36.87 29.18 6.12
CA LEU A 18 36.26 28.91 7.44
C LEU A 18 34.96 29.68 7.67
N THR A 19 34.78 30.81 6.99
CA THR A 19 33.65 31.74 7.16
C THR A 19 32.32 31.16 6.69
N THR A 20 32.34 30.27 5.70
CA THR A 20 31.12 29.67 5.14
C THR A 20 30.55 28.56 6.04
N LEU A 21 31.41 27.86 6.79
CA LEU A 21 31.04 26.69 7.59
C LEU A 21 30.30 27.05 8.88
N LEU A 22 30.54 28.24 9.43
CA LEU A 22 29.98 28.66 10.72
C LEU A 22 28.68 29.49 10.61
N SER A 23 28.27 29.81 9.38
CA SER A 23 27.07 30.59 9.06
C SER A 23 25.75 30.06 9.65
N PRO A 24 25.55 28.74 9.87
CA PRO A 24 24.31 28.23 10.49
C PRO A 24 24.27 28.39 12.01
N PHE A 25 25.39 28.73 12.65
CA PHE A 25 25.49 28.77 14.12
C PHE A 25 25.25 30.18 14.69
N PRO A 26 24.61 30.30 15.87
CA PRO A 26 24.45 31.56 16.59
C PRO A 26 25.78 32.33 16.78
N ARG A 27 25.76 33.67 16.68
CA ARG A 27 26.96 34.55 16.71
C ARG A 27 27.86 34.36 17.95
N ASN A 28 27.27 34.00 19.08
CA ASN A 28 27.98 33.67 20.32
C ASN A 28 28.82 32.38 20.19
N LEU A 29 28.31 31.35 19.52
CA LEU A 29 29.06 30.13 19.22
C LEU A 29 30.17 30.37 18.19
N GLN A 30 29.90 31.19 17.16
CA GLN A 30 30.92 31.61 16.19
C GLN A 30 32.11 32.29 16.89
N LYS A 31 31.87 33.16 17.88
CA LYS A 31 32.92 33.81 18.68
C LYS A 31 33.73 32.82 19.52
N ILE A 32 33.09 31.85 20.16
CA ILE A 32 33.76 30.83 20.99
C ILE A 32 34.68 29.95 20.13
N TYR A 33 34.20 29.49 18.96
CA TYR A 33 35.01 28.70 18.03
C TYR A 33 36.20 29.49 17.48
N THR A 34 36.02 30.76 17.14
CA THR A 34 37.09 31.62 16.61
C THR A 34 38.18 31.87 17.66
N LEU A 35 37.80 32.11 18.93
CA LEU A 35 38.73 32.31 20.05
C LEU A 35 39.53 31.05 20.41
N ASN A 36 38.91 29.86 20.30
CA ASN A 36 39.59 28.59 20.58
C ASN A 36 40.52 28.17 19.43
N LEU A 37 40.16 28.44 18.17
CA LEU A 37 41.02 28.22 17.00
C LEU A 37 42.28 29.09 17.04
N GLN A 38 42.19 30.34 17.49
CA GLN A 38 43.37 31.22 17.64
C GLN A 38 44.31 30.77 18.77
N ARG A 39 43.79 30.17 19.86
CA ARG A 39 44.62 29.66 20.96
C ARG A 39 45.35 28.36 20.64
N SER A 40 44.83 27.54 19.73
CA SER A 40 45.48 26.27 19.33
C SER A 40 46.69 26.44 18.41
N VAL A 41 46.94 27.64 17.86
CA VAL A 41 48.06 27.90 16.93
C VAL A 41 49.34 28.29 17.68
N MET A 42 49.29 28.51 19.00
CA MET A 42 50.45 28.90 19.80
C MET A 42 50.53 28.10 21.09
N THR A 43 50.90 26.82 21.01
CA THR A 43 51.78 26.08 21.96
C THR A 43 51.62 24.56 21.76
N PRO A 44 52.72 23.79 21.62
CA PRO A 44 52.66 22.34 21.57
C PRO A 44 52.81 21.76 22.99
N THR A 45 51.71 21.58 23.72
CA THR A 45 51.67 20.65 24.87
C THR A 45 50.33 19.94 24.92
N ALA A 46 50.37 18.62 24.68
CA ALA A 46 49.20 17.75 24.45
C ALA A 46 48.38 17.41 25.71
N THR A 47 48.68 18.00 26.86
CA THR A 47 48.04 17.61 28.14
C THR A 47 46.90 18.54 28.55
N ILE A 48 46.86 19.79 28.08
CA ILE A 48 45.82 20.79 28.43
C ILE A 48 44.59 20.72 27.50
N ALA A 49 44.69 19.97 26.39
CA ALA A 49 43.63 19.86 25.39
C ALA A 49 42.50 18.89 25.78
N ASN A 50 42.75 17.90 26.63
CA ASN A 50 41.75 16.88 26.98
C ASN A 50 40.70 17.39 27.97
N GLU A 51 41.09 18.12 29.02
CA GLU A 51 40.14 18.61 30.03
C GLU A 51 39.17 19.66 29.46
N ASN A 52 39.63 20.49 28.54
CA ASN A 52 38.77 21.49 27.87
C ASN A 52 37.82 20.84 26.85
N PHE A 53 38.21 19.75 26.20
CA PHE A 53 37.36 19.06 25.22
C PHE A 53 36.22 18.31 25.91
N GLU A 54 36.47 17.69 27.06
CA GLU A 54 35.48 16.96 27.83
C GLU A 54 34.43 17.90 28.45
N LEU A 55 34.87 19.05 28.96
CA LEU A 55 33.97 20.10 29.47
C LEU A 55 33.09 20.70 28.35
N VAL A 56 33.67 20.95 27.17
CA VAL A 56 32.91 21.45 26.01
C VAL A 56 31.92 20.40 25.50
N SER A 57 32.31 19.12 25.47
CA SER A 57 31.42 18.01 25.09
C SER A 57 30.23 17.89 26.06
N GLN A 58 30.48 17.99 27.37
CA GLN A 58 29.44 17.96 28.39
C GLN A 58 28.50 19.17 28.30
N LEU A 59 29.04 20.37 28.07
CA LEU A 59 28.24 21.59 27.92
C LEU A 59 27.40 21.57 26.63
N VAL A 60 27.95 21.09 25.52
CA VAL A 60 27.21 20.91 24.25
C VAL A 60 26.12 19.85 24.42
N SER A 61 26.42 18.73 25.07
CA SER A 61 25.43 17.68 25.35
C SER A 61 24.31 18.18 26.27
N LYS A 62 24.64 18.96 27.30
CA LYS A 62 23.67 19.56 28.21
C LYS A 62 22.80 20.62 27.51
N GLN A 63 23.38 21.42 26.62
CA GLN A 63 22.65 22.42 25.84
C GLN A 63 21.73 21.75 24.80
N ILE A 64 22.20 20.68 24.13
CA ILE A 64 21.40 19.87 23.20
C ILE A 64 20.22 19.22 23.94
N ASN A 65 20.47 18.62 25.10
CA ASN A 65 19.41 18.02 25.93
C ASN A 65 18.41 19.07 26.44
N GLN A 66 18.87 20.26 26.83
CA GLN A 66 17.98 21.37 27.22
C GLN A 66 17.15 21.94 26.05
N SER A 67 17.64 21.85 24.81
CA SER A 67 16.85 22.19 23.62
C SER A 67 15.87 21.10 23.18
N LEU A 68 16.10 19.84 23.58
CA LEU A 68 15.20 18.70 23.35
C LEU A 68 14.07 18.63 24.38
N GLU A 69 14.23 19.25 25.55
CA GLU A 69 13.24 19.31 26.64
C GLU A 69 12.26 20.50 26.55
N GLN A 70 12.36 21.35 25.52
CA GLN A 70 11.34 22.37 25.30
C GLN A 70 10.04 21.71 24.81
N PRO A 71 8.91 21.89 25.50
CA PRO A 71 7.63 21.42 24.97
C PRO A 71 7.40 22.10 23.63
N SER A 72 7.38 21.31 22.56
CA SER A 72 6.99 21.79 21.23
C SER A 72 5.65 22.50 21.36
N SER A 73 5.55 23.74 20.90
CA SER A 73 4.27 24.44 20.75
C SER A 73 3.22 23.47 20.16
N PRO A 74 1.98 23.44 20.66
CA PRO A 74 0.98 22.47 20.21
C PRO A 74 0.86 22.55 18.69
N GLN A 75 1.30 21.49 18.01
CA GLN A 75 1.30 21.44 16.57
C GLN A 75 -0.17 21.40 16.13
N VAL A 76 -0.63 22.47 15.47
CA VAL A 76 -2.01 22.57 15.01
C VAL A 76 -2.26 21.43 14.01
N LYS A 77 -3.24 20.57 14.30
CA LYS A 77 -3.70 19.50 13.41
C LYS A 77 -4.13 20.12 12.08
N MET A 78 -3.36 19.90 11.02
CA MET A 78 -3.70 20.40 9.67
C MET A 78 -4.97 19.71 9.18
N LEU A 79 -5.90 20.46 8.59
CA LEU A 79 -7.23 19.92 8.26
C LEU A 79 -7.48 19.88 6.74
N GLY A 80 -8.12 18.80 6.27
CA GLY A 80 -8.66 18.68 4.91
C GLY A 80 -7.71 19.18 3.83
N ARG A 81 -8.16 20.15 3.02
CA ARG A 81 -7.37 20.73 1.92
C ARG A 81 -6.00 21.27 2.35
N GLN A 82 -5.84 21.76 3.58
CA GLN A 82 -4.54 22.21 4.10
C GLN A 82 -3.56 21.04 4.23
N LEU A 83 -4.00 19.91 4.77
CA LEU A 83 -3.18 18.69 4.82
C LEU A 83 -2.79 18.28 3.40
N TYR A 84 -3.76 18.18 2.48
CA TYR A 84 -3.53 17.78 1.09
C TYR A 84 -2.46 18.65 0.40
N ASN A 85 -2.54 19.97 0.60
CA ASN A 85 -1.54 20.90 0.09
C ASN A 85 -0.17 20.71 0.75
N SER A 86 -0.12 20.48 2.07
CA SER A 86 1.14 20.30 2.82
C SER A 86 1.90 19.03 2.43
N ILE A 87 1.20 17.99 1.98
CA ILE A 87 1.80 16.72 1.53
C ILE A 87 2.09 16.69 0.02
N GLY A 88 2.08 17.84 -0.65
CA GLY A 88 2.47 17.97 -2.06
C GLY A 88 1.37 17.70 -3.08
N GLN A 89 0.10 17.76 -2.68
CA GLN A 89 -1.06 17.58 -3.57
C GLN A 89 -0.99 16.29 -4.42
N PRO A 90 -0.85 15.11 -3.79
CA PRO A 90 -0.62 13.85 -4.48
C PRO A 90 -1.69 13.59 -5.53
N LYS A 91 -1.28 13.02 -6.67
CA LYS A 91 -2.15 12.66 -7.81
C LYS A 91 -2.23 11.16 -8.01
N THR A 92 -1.18 10.42 -7.68
CA THR A 92 -1.09 8.96 -7.79
C THR A 92 -1.01 8.31 -6.42
N ILE A 93 -1.91 7.37 -6.13
CA ILE A 93 -2.03 6.78 -4.80
C ILE A 93 -1.94 5.25 -4.84
N VAL A 94 -1.01 4.69 -4.06
CA VAL A 94 -0.98 3.24 -3.78
C VAL A 94 -2.10 2.90 -2.82
N ALA A 95 -3.01 2.02 -3.26
CA ALA A 95 -4.09 1.55 -2.40
C ALA A 95 -3.59 0.68 -1.23
N PRO A 96 -4.32 0.64 -0.11
CA PRO A 96 -4.08 -0.33 0.93
C PRO A 96 -4.45 -1.72 0.43
N MET A 97 -3.52 -2.66 0.53
CA MET A 97 -3.69 -4.05 0.12
C MET A 97 -3.14 -4.95 1.23
N VAL A 98 -4.00 -5.82 1.78
CA VAL A 98 -3.59 -6.81 2.79
C VAL A 98 -2.41 -7.60 2.23
N ASP A 99 -1.31 -7.61 2.98
CA ASP A 99 -0.06 -8.30 2.64
C ASP A 99 0.59 -7.88 1.30
N HIS A 100 0.27 -6.71 0.75
CA HIS A 100 0.77 -6.29 -0.58
C HIS A 100 1.13 -4.81 -0.72
N SER A 101 0.88 -3.97 0.28
CA SER A 101 1.33 -2.56 0.30
C SER A 101 2.27 -2.27 1.46
N GLU A 102 3.10 -3.27 1.80
CA GLU A 102 4.15 -3.18 2.80
C GLU A 102 5.30 -2.26 2.37
N LEU A 103 6.20 -1.92 3.31
CA LEU A 103 7.24 -0.89 3.11
C LEU A 103 8.06 -1.10 1.84
N ALA A 104 8.53 -2.32 1.56
CA ALA A 104 9.30 -2.60 0.36
C ALA A 104 8.51 -2.28 -0.93
N TRP A 105 7.23 -2.65 -0.98
CA TRP A 105 6.36 -2.33 -2.11
C TRP A 105 6.06 -0.83 -2.23
N ARG A 106 5.91 -0.12 -1.10
CA ARG A 106 5.71 1.34 -1.12
C ARG A 106 6.95 2.07 -1.65
N ILE A 107 8.15 1.66 -1.22
CA ILE A 107 9.41 2.21 -1.75
C ILE A 107 9.51 1.96 -3.25
N LEU A 108 9.24 0.73 -3.70
CA LEU A 108 9.22 0.41 -5.13
C LEU A 108 8.21 1.31 -5.88
N SER A 109 6.97 1.37 -5.41
CA SER A 109 5.91 2.16 -6.05
C SER A 109 6.27 3.65 -6.18
N ARG A 110 6.94 4.23 -5.17
CA ARG A 110 7.42 5.63 -5.23
C ARG A 110 8.47 5.83 -6.31
N ARG A 111 9.39 4.88 -6.50
CA ARG A 111 10.39 4.93 -7.59
C ARG A 111 9.75 4.88 -8.98
N TYR A 112 8.50 4.40 -9.07
CA TYR A 112 7.69 4.35 -10.29
C TYR A 112 6.53 5.38 -10.30
N GLY A 113 6.63 6.44 -9.48
CA GLY A 113 5.78 7.63 -9.61
C GLY A 113 4.58 7.69 -8.68
N ALA A 114 4.51 6.86 -7.63
CA ALA A 114 3.51 7.04 -6.57
C ALA A 114 3.82 8.25 -5.67
N ASP A 115 2.85 9.16 -5.52
CA ASP A 115 2.98 10.35 -4.67
C ASP A 115 2.64 10.04 -3.20
N LEU A 116 1.55 9.30 -2.98
CA LEU A 116 1.04 8.93 -1.67
C LEU A 116 0.85 7.42 -1.58
N CYS A 117 1.20 6.84 -0.43
CA CYS A 117 1.04 5.42 -0.20
C CYS A 117 0.18 5.14 1.03
N TYR A 118 -0.53 4.03 0.99
CA TYR A 118 -1.22 3.46 2.15
C TYR A 118 -0.49 2.19 2.62
N THR A 119 -0.48 1.95 3.92
CA THR A 119 -0.04 0.67 4.49
C THR A 119 -0.96 -0.49 4.08
N PRO A 120 -0.59 -1.75 4.38
CA PRO A 120 -1.60 -2.81 4.43
C PRO A 120 -2.69 -2.45 5.45
N MET A 121 -3.86 -3.09 5.31
CA MET A 121 -4.93 -2.95 6.29
C MET A 121 -4.56 -3.74 7.56
N PHE A 122 -4.38 -3.05 8.69
CA PHE A 122 -4.06 -3.67 9.98
C PHE A 122 -5.31 -3.89 10.83
N HIS A 123 -5.38 -5.01 11.53
CA HIS A 123 -6.47 -5.27 12.47
C HIS A 123 -6.24 -4.49 13.77
N SER A 124 -7.10 -3.52 14.09
CA SER A 124 -6.87 -2.58 15.20
C SER A 124 -6.66 -3.28 16.55
N ARG A 125 -7.57 -4.18 16.95
CA ARG A 125 -7.44 -4.94 18.21
C ARG A 125 -6.10 -5.67 18.32
N LEU A 126 -5.73 -6.47 17.31
CA LEU A 126 -4.46 -7.20 17.31
C LEU A 126 -3.26 -6.23 17.32
N PHE A 127 -3.33 -5.13 16.56
CA PHE A 127 -2.26 -4.14 16.53
C PHE A 127 -2.08 -3.44 17.88
N ALA A 128 -3.17 -3.18 18.61
CA ALA A 128 -3.13 -2.61 19.95
C ALA A 128 -2.61 -3.61 20.99
N THR A 129 -3.16 -4.83 21.03
CA THR A 129 -3.00 -5.75 22.17
C THR A 129 -1.96 -6.84 21.96
N ASP A 130 -1.54 -7.15 20.72
CA ASP A 130 -0.56 -8.20 20.41
C ASP A 130 0.73 -7.60 19.83
N PRO A 131 1.78 -7.45 20.66
CA PRO A 131 3.08 -6.97 20.19
C PRO A 131 3.70 -7.82 19.07
N LYS A 132 3.45 -9.13 19.03
CA LYS A 132 3.98 -10.01 17.98
C LYS A 132 3.31 -9.72 16.64
N TYR A 133 1.98 -9.56 16.63
CA TYR A 133 1.27 -9.13 15.44
C TYR A 133 1.78 -7.78 14.94
N ARG A 134 1.90 -6.79 15.85
CA ARG A 134 2.43 -5.46 15.51
C ARG A 134 3.84 -5.51 14.92
N GLN A 135 4.78 -6.22 15.56
CA GLN A 135 6.15 -6.38 15.06
C GLN A 135 6.23 -7.13 13.71
N SER A 136 5.26 -8.01 13.43
CA SER A 136 5.21 -8.69 12.12
C SER A 136 4.74 -7.78 10.98
N MET A 137 4.03 -6.70 11.30
CA MET A 137 3.39 -5.80 10.34
C MET A 137 4.07 -4.43 10.22
N TRP A 138 4.70 -3.96 11.30
CA TRP A 138 5.26 -2.61 11.42
C TRP A 138 6.71 -2.67 11.94
N ASN A 139 7.64 -2.15 11.15
CA ASN A 139 9.06 -2.04 11.47
C ASN A 139 9.41 -0.58 11.81
N GLU A 140 10.57 -0.34 12.44
CA GLU A 140 11.08 1.00 12.75
C GLU A 140 11.29 1.90 11.51
N LYS A 141 11.52 1.30 10.33
CA LYS A 141 11.67 2.01 9.05
C LYS A 141 10.32 2.44 8.45
N ASP A 142 9.20 1.83 8.86
CA ASP A 142 7.87 2.25 8.40
C ASP A 142 7.58 3.68 8.85
N GLY A 143 7.04 4.50 7.95
CA GLY A 143 6.72 5.89 8.25
C GLY A 143 7.93 6.83 8.34
N SER A 144 9.12 6.38 7.94
CA SER A 144 10.29 7.26 7.84
C SER A 144 10.06 8.43 6.88
N ARG A 145 10.46 9.63 7.30
CA ARG A 145 10.35 10.86 6.49
C ARG A 145 11.23 10.83 5.24
N ASP A 146 12.30 10.04 5.25
CA ASP A 146 13.29 10.04 4.17
C ASP A 146 12.80 9.27 2.94
N ASN A 147 12.00 8.21 3.12
CA ASN A 147 11.67 7.29 2.03
C ASN A 147 10.23 6.73 2.02
N ASP A 148 9.45 6.92 3.09
CA ASP A 148 8.11 6.30 3.19
C ASP A 148 6.96 7.30 3.35
N ARG A 149 7.25 8.61 3.47
CA ARG A 149 6.22 9.68 3.54
C ARG A 149 6.07 10.46 2.22
N PRO A 150 4.86 10.95 1.89
CA PRO A 150 3.64 10.96 2.73
C PRO A 150 2.95 9.59 2.84
N LEU A 151 2.57 9.20 4.06
CA LEU A 151 2.01 7.88 4.38
C LEU A 151 0.68 7.97 5.11
N ILE A 152 -0.28 7.15 4.70
CA ILE A 152 -1.54 6.94 5.44
C ILE A 152 -1.58 5.52 6.00
N VAL A 153 -1.78 5.38 7.30
CA VAL A 153 -1.85 4.07 7.98
C VAL A 153 -3.30 3.64 8.09
N GLN A 154 -3.66 2.50 7.49
CA GLN A 154 -5.03 2.01 7.46
C GLN A 154 -5.29 0.92 8.50
N PHE A 155 -6.38 1.07 9.26
CA PHE A 155 -6.90 0.04 10.16
C PHE A 155 -8.26 -0.49 9.71
N CYS A 156 -8.53 -1.76 10.01
CA CYS A 156 -9.89 -2.24 10.17
C CYS A 156 -10.23 -2.35 11.66
N ALA A 157 -11.48 -2.02 12.00
CA ALA A 157 -11.95 -1.99 13.38
C ALA A 157 -13.47 -2.14 13.42
N ASN A 158 -13.96 -2.51 14.60
CA ASN A 158 -15.37 -2.50 14.99
C ASN A 158 -15.56 -2.03 16.45
N ASP A 159 -14.47 -1.57 17.07
CA ASP A 159 -14.42 -1.10 18.45
C ASP A 159 -13.59 0.21 18.49
N PRO A 160 -14.17 1.34 18.95
CA PRO A 160 -13.49 2.64 18.97
C PRO A 160 -12.27 2.70 19.89
N ASP A 161 -12.28 1.97 20.99
CA ASP A 161 -11.21 2.04 21.99
C ASP A 161 -9.96 1.32 21.48
N TYR A 162 -10.12 0.12 20.93
CA TYR A 162 -9.02 -0.58 20.27
C TYR A 162 -8.51 0.14 19.03
N LEU A 163 -9.40 0.78 18.26
CA LEU A 163 -9.01 1.60 17.12
C LEU A 163 -8.13 2.78 17.54
N LEU A 164 -8.54 3.52 18.58
CA LEU A 164 -7.77 4.65 19.09
C LEU A 164 -6.41 4.20 19.66
N GLN A 165 -6.38 3.13 20.46
CA GLN A 165 -5.14 2.57 20.99
C GLN A 165 -4.16 2.19 19.88
N ALA A 166 -4.63 1.51 18.83
CA ALA A 166 -3.80 1.14 17.68
C ALA A 166 -3.28 2.37 16.92
N ALA A 167 -4.14 3.35 16.67
CA ALA A 167 -3.78 4.57 15.96
C ALA A 167 -2.75 5.42 16.73
N LYS A 168 -2.85 5.49 18.06
CA LYS A 168 -1.87 6.18 18.91
C LYS A 168 -0.46 5.60 18.83
N LEU A 169 -0.31 4.33 18.48
CA LEU A 169 1.00 3.70 18.31
C LEU A 169 1.73 4.16 17.03
N VAL A 170 1.02 4.76 16.07
CA VAL A 170 1.58 5.15 14.75
C VAL A 170 1.40 6.63 14.41
N GLU A 171 0.68 7.42 15.23
CA GLU A 171 0.30 8.80 14.90
C GLU A 171 1.49 9.71 14.58
N ASN A 172 2.66 9.46 15.19
CA ASN A 172 3.87 10.25 14.95
C ASN A 172 4.68 9.80 13.71
N GLN A 173 4.32 8.65 13.12
CA GLN A 173 5.01 8.03 11.99
C GLN A 173 4.15 8.03 10.71
N CYS A 174 3.06 8.81 10.67
CA CYS A 174 2.21 8.93 9.49
C CYS A 174 1.70 10.37 9.29
N ASP A 175 1.12 10.63 8.13
CA ASP A 175 0.50 11.91 7.79
C ASP A 175 -1.01 11.90 8.08
N ALA A 176 -1.63 10.73 8.06
CA ALA A 176 -2.99 10.51 8.52
C ALA A 176 -3.22 9.04 8.91
N VAL A 177 -4.28 8.80 9.67
CA VAL A 177 -4.83 7.45 9.94
C VAL A 177 -6.11 7.25 9.11
N ASP A 178 -6.26 6.09 8.50
CA ASP A 178 -7.44 5.73 7.68
C ASP A 178 -8.26 4.61 8.32
N LEU A 179 -9.58 4.73 8.23
CA LEU A 179 -10.51 3.65 8.55
C LEU A 179 -10.95 2.92 7.27
N ASN A 180 -10.67 1.61 7.22
CA ASN A 180 -11.18 0.75 6.16
C ASN A 180 -12.68 0.48 6.35
N LEU A 181 -13.47 0.94 5.39
CA LEU A 181 -14.91 0.70 5.27
C LEU A 181 -15.27 0.07 3.92
N GLY A 182 -14.29 -0.57 3.26
CA GLY A 182 -14.40 -1.00 1.87
C GLY A 182 -13.99 -2.45 1.59
N CYS A 183 -13.35 -3.16 2.53
CA CYS A 183 -12.96 -4.55 2.34
C CYS A 183 -14.18 -5.48 2.34
N PRO A 184 -14.49 -6.19 1.25
CA PRO A 184 -15.67 -7.06 1.18
C PRO A 184 -15.35 -8.54 1.46
N GLN A 185 -14.12 -8.86 1.87
CA GLN A 185 -13.63 -10.24 1.99
C GLN A 185 -14.31 -11.00 3.14
N GLY A 186 -14.29 -12.33 3.06
CA GLY A 186 -14.93 -13.19 4.07
C GLY A 186 -14.39 -12.98 5.49
N ILE A 187 -13.10 -12.62 5.63
CA ILE A 187 -12.51 -12.31 6.93
C ILE A 187 -13.09 -11.03 7.55
N ALA A 188 -13.40 -10.03 6.72
CA ALA A 188 -14.06 -8.79 7.15
C ALA A 188 -15.51 -9.04 7.57
N ARG A 189 -16.20 -9.96 6.88
CA ARG A 189 -17.55 -10.40 7.28
C ARG A 189 -17.54 -11.03 8.67
N ARG A 190 -16.64 -11.99 8.89
CA ARG A 190 -16.52 -12.70 10.18
C ARG A 190 -16.12 -11.76 11.31
N GLY A 191 -15.18 -10.85 11.05
CA GLY A 191 -14.72 -9.87 12.02
C GLY A 191 -15.63 -8.64 12.17
N LYS A 192 -16.72 -8.54 11.41
CA LYS A 192 -17.65 -7.39 11.40
C LYS A 192 -16.95 -6.03 11.22
N TYR A 193 -16.05 -5.93 10.24
CA TYR A 193 -15.37 -4.68 9.87
C TYR A 193 -15.38 -4.47 8.35
N GLY A 194 -14.78 -3.39 7.87
CA GLY A 194 -14.69 -3.11 6.43
C GLY A 194 -16.07 -2.82 5.83
N ALA A 195 -16.37 -3.37 4.65
CA ALA A 195 -17.64 -3.11 3.96
C ALA A 195 -18.87 -3.66 4.70
N PHE A 196 -18.68 -4.48 5.74
CA PHE A 196 -19.78 -5.00 6.56
C PHE A 196 -20.22 -4.03 7.66
N LEU A 197 -19.54 -2.90 7.81
CA LEU A 197 -20.01 -1.76 8.62
C LEU A 197 -20.80 -0.74 7.82
N MET A 198 -20.91 -0.91 6.48
CA MET A 198 -21.62 0.05 5.65
C MET A 198 -23.05 0.26 6.15
N ASP A 199 -23.72 -0.78 6.63
CA ASP A 199 -25.11 -0.70 7.11
C ASP A 199 -25.25 -0.26 8.60
N ASP A 200 -24.13 -0.03 9.31
CA ASP A 200 -24.10 0.39 10.73
C ASP A 200 -23.48 1.79 10.86
N TRP A 201 -24.27 2.81 10.47
CA TRP A 201 -23.78 4.19 10.37
C TRP A 201 -23.43 4.79 11.73
N GLU A 202 -24.13 4.38 12.80
CA GLU A 202 -23.83 4.83 14.16
C GLU A 202 -22.44 4.37 14.60
N LEU A 203 -22.11 3.09 14.39
CA LEU A 203 -20.78 2.59 14.71
C LEU A 203 -19.70 3.23 13.83
N VAL A 204 -19.94 3.38 12.53
CA VAL A 204 -18.98 4.07 11.63
C VAL A 204 -18.71 5.49 12.11
N HIS A 205 -19.77 6.25 12.42
CA HIS A 205 -19.64 7.60 12.94
C HIS A 205 -18.81 7.62 14.23
N LYS A 206 -19.13 6.74 15.18
CA LYS A 206 -18.40 6.63 16.46
C LYS A 206 -16.91 6.32 16.25
N LEU A 207 -16.57 5.37 15.37
CA LEU A 207 -15.18 5.01 15.08
C LEU A 207 -14.37 6.19 14.53
N ILE A 208 -14.92 6.90 13.54
CA ILE A 208 -14.24 8.05 12.90
C ILE A 208 -14.14 9.22 13.89
N ARG A 209 -15.24 9.55 14.59
CA ARG A 209 -15.29 10.64 15.56
C ARG A 209 -14.28 10.46 16.69
N THR A 210 -14.20 9.25 17.26
CA THR A 210 -13.22 8.93 18.31
C THR A 210 -11.79 9.19 17.84
N LEU A 211 -11.42 8.80 16.62
CA LEU A 211 -10.09 9.11 16.08
C LEU A 211 -9.91 10.62 15.82
N HIS A 212 -10.92 11.26 15.25
CA HIS A 212 -10.82 12.66 14.85
C HIS A 212 -10.64 13.59 16.07
N ASP A 213 -11.32 13.30 17.19
CA ASP A 213 -11.18 14.01 18.46
C ASP A 213 -9.82 13.82 19.14
N ASN A 214 -9.26 12.60 19.06
CA ASN A 214 -8.19 12.20 19.96
C ASN A 214 -6.81 12.10 19.30
N LEU A 215 -6.72 12.05 17.97
CA LEU A 215 -5.43 11.99 17.25
C LEU A 215 -4.89 13.38 16.91
N SER A 216 -3.56 13.53 17.00
CA SER A 216 -2.86 14.73 16.54
C SER A 216 -2.77 14.82 15.01
N VAL A 217 -2.86 13.68 14.32
CA VAL A 217 -2.93 13.59 12.86
C VAL A 217 -4.37 13.50 12.35
N PRO A 218 -4.63 13.94 11.11
CA PRO A 218 -5.89 13.77 10.40
C PRO A 218 -6.39 12.33 10.33
N VAL A 219 -7.72 12.21 10.20
CA VAL A 219 -8.41 10.94 9.96
C VAL A 219 -8.96 10.95 8.55
N THR A 220 -8.87 9.82 7.88
CA THR A 220 -9.38 9.61 6.52
C THR A 220 -10.21 8.33 6.48
N ALA A 221 -11.02 8.16 5.44
CA ALA A 221 -11.82 6.95 5.30
C ALA A 221 -11.83 6.46 3.85
N LYS A 222 -11.76 5.13 3.69
CA LYS A 222 -11.91 4.46 2.40
C LYS A 222 -13.19 3.62 2.37
N ILE A 223 -14.15 4.02 1.53
CA ILE A 223 -15.47 3.41 1.41
C ILE A 223 -15.72 2.72 0.06
N ARG A 224 -16.81 1.95 0.01
CA ARG A 224 -17.49 1.49 -1.21
C ARG A 224 -18.84 2.21 -1.35
N VAL A 225 -19.50 2.02 -2.49
CA VAL A 225 -20.82 2.59 -2.80
C VAL A 225 -21.94 1.56 -2.60
N TYR A 226 -23.19 2.03 -2.49
CA TYR A 226 -24.40 1.23 -2.66
C TYR A 226 -24.82 1.24 -4.14
N ASP A 227 -25.75 0.35 -4.51
CA ASP A 227 -26.43 0.43 -5.81
C ASP A 227 -27.33 1.67 -5.89
N ASP A 228 -27.84 2.14 -4.75
CA ASP A 228 -28.56 3.41 -4.60
C ASP A 228 -27.56 4.57 -4.48
N TRP A 229 -27.62 5.50 -5.44
CA TRP A 229 -26.70 6.64 -5.53
C TRP A 229 -26.95 7.66 -4.43
N GLU A 230 -28.20 7.92 -4.07
CA GLU A 230 -28.55 8.87 -3.00
C GLU A 230 -28.14 8.30 -1.64
N LYS A 231 -28.38 7.01 -1.40
CA LYS A 231 -27.86 6.35 -0.19
C LYS A 231 -26.33 6.40 -0.11
N SER A 232 -25.65 6.30 -1.25
CA SER A 232 -24.18 6.45 -1.31
C SER A 232 -23.74 7.87 -0.97
N LEU A 233 -24.48 8.89 -1.42
CA LEU A 233 -24.22 10.29 -1.10
C LEU A 233 -24.45 10.58 0.39
N GLU A 234 -25.56 10.11 0.96
CA GLU A 234 -25.85 10.24 2.39
C GLU A 234 -24.78 9.55 3.25
N TYR A 235 -24.36 8.35 2.86
CA TYR A 235 -23.29 7.64 3.54
C TYR A 235 -21.96 8.39 3.49
N ALA A 236 -21.59 8.92 2.33
CA ALA A 236 -20.39 9.74 2.19
C ALA A 236 -20.45 11.01 3.05
N LYS A 237 -21.60 11.70 3.09
CA LYS A 237 -21.82 12.87 3.95
C LYS A 237 -21.68 12.52 5.43
N MET A 238 -22.26 11.40 5.88
CA MET A 238 -22.13 10.93 7.26
C MET A 238 -20.67 10.64 7.63
N VAL A 239 -19.90 10.00 6.73
CA VAL A 239 -18.47 9.73 6.95
C VAL A 239 -17.67 11.03 7.13
N LEU A 240 -17.97 12.07 6.34
CA LEU A 240 -17.32 13.38 6.47
C LEU A 240 -17.74 14.12 7.74
N ASP A 241 -19.04 14.10 8.08
CA ASP A 241 -19.59 14.70 9.30
C ASP A 241 -18.96 14.09 10.57
N ALA A 242 -18.70 12.77 10.54
CA ALA A 242 -18.00 12.08 11.61
C ALA A 242 -16.54 12.57 11.81
N GLY A 243 -15.95 13.26 10.83
CA GLY A 243 -14.63 13.89 10.93
C GLY A 243 -13.58 13.36 9.94
N ALA A 244 -13.96 12.53 8.97
CA ALA A 244 -13.03 12.10 7.92
C ALA A 244 -12.67 13.29 7.02
N GLN A 245 -11.38 13.56 6.89
CA GLN A 245 -10.89 14.76 6.20
C GLN A 245 -10.57 14.51 4.74
N PHE A 246 -10.15 13.29 4.39
CA PHE A 246 -10.10 12.78 3.02
C PHE A 246 -11.08 11.61 2.91
N ILE A 247 -11.74 11.52 1.75
CA ILE A 247 -12.57 10.37 1.43
C ILE A 247 -12.06 9.70 0.16
N THR A 248 -11.78 8.40 0.25
CA THR A 248 -11.47 7.56 -0.90
C THR A 248 -12.67 6.69 -1.21
N ILE A 249 -13.20 6.77 -2.43
CA ILE A 249 -14.38 5.99 -2.81
C ILE A 249 -14.02 5.00 -3.91
N HIS A 250 -14.24 3.71 -3.65
CA HIS A 250 -14.21 2.68 -4.67
C HIS A 250 -15.60 2.59 -5.32
N GLY A 251 -15.68 2.83 -6.62
CA GLY A 251 -16.94 2.81 -7.39
C GLY A 251 -17.56 1.42 -7.59
N ARG A 252 -17.37 0.50 -6.66
CA ARG A 252 -17.97 -0.84 -6.67
C ARG A 252 -18.72 -1.07 -5.37
N THR A 253 -19.83 -1.80 -5.43
CA THR A 253 -20.56 -2.21 -4.23
C THR A 253 -19.86 -3.31 -3.45
N ARG A 254 -20.32 -3.61 -2.24
CA ARG A 254 -19.78 -4.69 -1.40
C ARG A 254 -19.83 -6.05 -2.11
N GLU A 255 -20.91 -6.33 -2.84
CA GLU A 255 -21.14 -7.62 -3.49
C GLU A 255 -20.29 -7.82 -4.76
N MET A 256 -19.75 -6.73 -5.31
CA MET A 256 -18.85 -6.74 -6.46
C MET A 256 -17.42 -7.18 -6.06
N LYS A 257 -17.26 -8.49 -5.83
CA LYS A 257 -16.01 -9.17 -5.48
C LYS A 257 -15.90 -10.55 -6.14
N GLY A 258 -14.70 -11.13 -6.16
CA GLY A 258 -14.45 -12.46 -6.73
C GLY A 258 -14.88 -12.54 -8.19
N GLN A 259 -15.69 -13.54 -8.53
CA GLN A 259 -16.25 -13.69 -9.88
C GLN A 259 -17.25 -12.59 -10.26
N ASN A 260 -17.82 -11.89 -9.27
CA ASN A 260 -18.80 -10.81 -9.46
C ASN A 260 -18.16 -9.41 -9.46
N THR A 261 -16.83 -9.30 -9.60
CA THR A 261 -16.11 -8.02 -9.41
C THR A 261 -16.61 -6.89 -10.32
N GLY A 262 -16.98 -7.18 -11.58
CA GLY A 262 -17.45 -6.16 -12.54
C GLY A 262 -16.49 -4.97 -12.72
N LEU A 263 -16.97 -3.93 -13.39
CA LEU A 263 -16.27 -2.64 -13.52
C LEU A 263 -16.68 -1.71 -12.38
N ALA A 264 -15.74 -0.91 -11.87
CA ALA A 264 -16.10 0.24 -11.04
C ALA A 264 -16.90 1.25 -11.88
N ASP A 265 -17.97 1.77 -11.31
CA ASP A 265 -18.78 2.83 -11.92
C ASP A 265 -18.15 4.18 -11.57
N TRP A 266 -17.67 4.91 -12.57
CA TRP A 266 -17.12 6.26 -12.39
C TRP A 266 -18.20 7.33 -12.42
N LYS A 267 -19.40 7.05 -12.95
CA LYS A 267 -20.50 8.00 -12.98
C LYS A 267 -21.06 8.24 -11.59
N ILE A 268 -21.16 7.19 -10.76
CA ILE A 268 -21.50 7.37 -9.34
C ILE A 268 -20.40 8.15 -8.61
N LEU A 269 -19.11 7.92 -8.91
CA LEU A 269 -18.03 8.70 -8.31
C LEU A 269 -18.14 10.18 -8.68
N LYS A 270 -18.42 10.47 -9.95
CA LYS A 270 -18.69 11.84 -10.42
C LYS A 270 -19.89 12.45 -9.69
N HIS A 271 -21.01 11.73 -9.61
CA HIS A 271 -22.20 12.20 -8.89
C HIS A 271 -21.87 12.53 -7.42
N LEU A 272 -21.09 11.70 -6.73
CA LEU A 272 -20.65 11.96 -5.37
C LEU A 272 -19.73 13.18 -5.30
N ARG A 273 -18.74 13.31 -6.19
CA ARG A 273 -17.84 14.46 -6.25
C ARG A 273 -18.59 15.77 -6.50
N ASP A 274 -19.58 15.77 -7.39
CA ASP A 274 -20.39 16.94 -7.73
C ASP A 274 -21.33 17.39 -6.58
N ASN A 275 -21.69 16.48 -5.66
CA ASN A 275 -22.64 16.74 -4.58
C ASN A 275 -22.04 16.77 -3.16
N LEU A 276 -20.71 16.64 -3.05
CA LEU A 276 -19.93 16.85 -1.83
C LEU A 276 -19.32 18.26 -1.82
N PRO A 277 -18.95 18.80 -0.64
CA PRO A 277 -18.35 20.14 -0.56
C PRO A 277 -17.16 20.29 -1.53
N GLU A 278 -17.06 21.42 -2.23
CA GLU A 278 -16.04 21.65 -3.27
C GLU A 278 -14.61 21.43 -2.74
N ASP A 279 -14.31 21.96 -1.56
CA ASP A 279 -13.00 21.83 -0.92
C ASP A 279 -12.68 20.43 -0.38
N GLN A 280 -13.66 19.53 -0.33
CA GLN A 280 -13.48 18.17 0.20
C GLN A 280 -12.46 17.40 -0.65
N VAL A 281 -11.40 16.90 -0.01
CA VAL A 281 -10.40 16.08 -0.69
C VAL A 281 -11.00 14.72 -1.02
N PHE A 282 -11.04 14.37 -2.31
CA PHE A 282 -11.72 13.20 -2.84
C PHE A 282 -10.77 12.37 -3.71
N PHE A 283 -10.59 11.09 -3.37
CA PHE A 283 -9.79 10.15 -4.15
C PHE A 283 -10.66 9.10 -4.84
N ALA A 284 -10.52 8.96 -6.15
CA ALA A 284 -11.23 7.94 -6.93
C ALA A 284 -10.45 6.62 -6.95
N ASN A 285 -11.15 5.48 -6.84
CA ASN A 285 -10.54 4.16 -6.89
C ASN A 285 -11.35 3.18 -7.75
N GLY A 286 -10.64 2.43 -8.61
CA GLY A 286 -11.20 1.34 -9.42
C GLY A 286 -10.98 1.53 -10.93
N ASN A 287 -10.70 0.44 -11.64
CA ASN A 287 -10.43 0.38 -13.09
C ASN A 287 -9.18 1.16 -13.57
N ILE A 288 -8.12 1.22 -12.77
CA ILE A 288 -6.87 1.90 -13.12
C ILE A 288 -5.80 0.86 -13.45
N LEU A 289 -5.55 0.66 -14.75
CA LEU A 289 -4.64 -0.37 -15.25
C LEU A 289 -3.40 0.23 -15.93
N TYR A 290 -3.55 1.39 -16.57
CA TYR A 290 -2.49 2.07 -17.31
C TYR A 290 -2.30 3.51 -16.84
N PRO A 291 -1.14 4.14 -17.11
CA PRO A 291 -0.94 5.58 -16.85
C PRO A 291 -2.02 6.46 -17.48
N SER A 292 -2.50 6.11 -18.67
CA SER A 292 -3.59 6.81 -19.35
C SER A 292 -4.93 6.77 -18.59
N ASP A 293 -5.17 5.75 -17.77
CA ASP A 293 -6.40 5.64 -16.98
C ASP A 293 -6.45 6.66 -15.83
N LEU A 294 -5.29 7.11 -15.33
CA LEU A 294 -5.21 8.11 -14.26
C LEU A 294 -5.85 9.42 -14.73
N LYS A 295 -5.43 9.92 -15.90
CA LYS A 295 -5.98 11.16 -16.46
C LYS A 295 -7.45 10.98 -16.82
N ARG A 296 -7.83 9.88 -17.48
CA ARG A 296 -9.21 9.60 -17.87
C ARG A 296 -10.16 9.56 -16.66
N CYS A 297 -9.73 8.92 -15.57
CA CYS A 297 -10.49 8.88 -14.32
C CYS A 297 -10.60 10.28 -13.68
N ALA A 298 -9.49 11.02 -13.63
CA ALA A 298 -9.49 12.38 -13.08
C ALA A 298 -10.39 13.33 -13.88
N ASP A 299 -10.35 13.27 -15.21
CA ASP A 299 -11.19 14.09 -16.09
C ASP A 299 -12.68 13.75 -15.96
N GLU A 300 -13.03 12.45 -15.90
CA GLU A 300 -14.42 12.00 -15.77
C GLU A 300 -15.00 12.34 -14.39
N VAL A 301 -14.25 12.05 -13.31
CA VAL A 301 -14.76 12.15 -11.94
C VAL A 301 -14.59 13.56 -11.37
N GLY A 302 -13.57 14.30 -11.77
CA GLY A 302 -13.17 15.56 -11.13
C GLY A 302 -12.53 15.35 -9.75
N CYS A 303 -11.90 14.19 -9.52
CA CYS A 303 -11.25 13.86 -8.24
C CYS A 303 -9.88 14.53 -8.08
N ASP A 304 -9.42 14.69 -6.84
CA ASP A 304 -8.12 15.28 -6.53
C ASP A 304 -6.94 14.37 -6.89
N ALA A 305 -7.15 13.06 -6.73
CA ALA A 305 -6.15 12.03 -6.96
C ALA A 305 -6.82 10.69 -7.30
N VAL A 306 -6.03 9.82 -7.94
CA VAL A 306 -6.48 8.51 -8.37
C VAL A 306 -5.68 7.43 -7.68
N MET A 307 -6.39 6.46 -7.12
CA MET A 307 -5.82 5.33 -6.38
C MET A 307 -5.88 4.04 -7.21
N SER A 308 -4.76 3.32 -7.30
CA SER A 308 -4.70 1.97 -7.89
C SER A 308 -4.21 0.92 -6.91
N ALA A 309 -4.83 -0.26 -6.98
CA ALA A 309 -4.51 -1.44 -6.17
C ALA A 309 -3.86 -2.52 -7.05
N GLU A 310 -4.65 -3.44 -7.61
CA GLU A 310 -4.14 -4.52 -8.46
C GLU A 310 -3.35 -4.00 -9.68
N GLY A 311 -3.75 -2.88 -10.29
CA GLY A 311 -2.98 -2.29 -11.39
C GLY A 311 -1.52 -2.04 -11.01
N ASN A 312 -1.30 -1.40 -9.85
CA ASN A 312 0.05 -1.23 -9.28
C ASN A 312 0.70 -2.58 -8.96
N LEU A 313 0.00 -3.49 -8.27
CA LEU A 313 0.56 -4.76 -7.81
C LEU A 313 1.15 -5.62 -8.93
N TYR A 314 0.58 -5.54 -10.14
CA TYR A 314 1.10 -6.24 -11.32
C TYR A 314 2.06 -5.39 -12.15
N ASN A 315 1.94 -4.07 -12.09
CA ASN A 315 2.82 -3.12 -12.77
C ASN A 315 2.91 -1.78 -12.01
N PRO A 316 3.96 -1.55 -11.21
CA PRO A 316 4.18 -0.27 -10.53
C PRO A 316 4.27 0.92 -11.49
N GLY A 317 4.65 0.68 -12.75
CA GLY A 317 4.68 1.66 -13.83
C GLY A 317 3.33 2.30 -14.16
N VAL A 318 2.22 1.81 -13.61
CA VAL A 318 0.89 2.42 -13.73
C VAL A 318 0.87 3.89 -13.29
N PHE A 319 1.78 4.30 -12.40
CA PHE A 319 1.87 5.69 -11.91
C PHE A 319 2.88 6.56 -12.67
N TRP A 320 3.60 6.01 -13.64
CA TRP A 320 4.58 6.78 -14.39
C TRP A 320 3.93 7.64 -15.46
N THR A 321 3.81 8.94 -15.16
CA THR A 321 3.13 9.94 -16.02
C THR A 321 4.07 11.06 -16.50
N LYS A 322 5.35 11.03 -16.11
CA LYS A 322 6.34 12.08 -16.44
C LYS A 322 6.65 12.13 -17.93
N ASP A 323 6.73 10.97 -18.55
CA ASP A 323 7.00 10.77 -19.97
C ASP A 323 6.47 9.40 -20.42
N ASN A 324 6.74 9.04 -21.68
CA ASN A 324 6.37 7.77 -22.28
C ASN A 324 7.52 6.75 -22.26
N ASP A 325 8.42 6.80 -21.27
CA ASP A 325 9.49 5.82 -21.12
C ASP A 325 8.90 4.42 -20.86
N ILE A 326 9.08 3.51 -21.83
CA ILE A 326 8.64 2.12 -21.74
C ILE A 326 9.29 1.38 -20.57
N GLU A 327 10.54 1.71 -20.22
CA GLU A 327 11.23 1.09 -19.08
C GLU A 327 10.64 1.50 -17.74
N LYS A 328 9.83 2.57 -17.71
CA LYS A 328 9.12 3.03 -16.51
C LYS A 328 7.65 2.69 -16.52
N GLN A 329 6.96 2.79 -17.67
CA GLN A 329 5.54 2.46 -17.77
C GLN A 329 5.30 0.94 -17.81
N PHE A 330 6.20 0.18 -18.44
CA PHE A 330 6.15 -1.28 -18.60
C PHE A 330 7.55 -1.88 -18.36
N PRO A 331 8.11 -1.74 -17.16
CA PRO A 331 9.46 -2.22 -16.85
C PRO A 331 9.60 -3.70 -17.18
N ARG A 332 10.80 -4.10 -17.60
CA ARG A 332 11.13 -5.50 -17.80
C ARG A 332 11.05 -6.26 -16.49
N VAL A 333 10.52 -7.48 -16.54
CA VAL A 333 10.26 -8.26 -15.33
C VAL A 333 11.54 -8.61 -14.58
N ASP A 334 12.66 -8.84 -15.27
CA ASP A 334 13.96 -9.12 -14.66
C ASP A 334 14.47 -7.94 -13.83
N LYS A 335 14.42 -6.72 -14.40
CA LYS A 335 14.89 -5.51 -13.73
C LYS A 335 14.03 -5.14 -12.53
N LEU A 336 12.70 -5.20 -12.69
CA LEU A 336 11.79 -4.87 -11.61
C LEU A 336 11.86 -5.91 -10.48
N LEU A 337 11.96 -7.20 -10.81
CA LEU A 337 12.09 -8.28 -9.83
C LEU A 337 13.38 -8.14 -9.03
N ARG A 338 14.51 -7.88 -9.70
CA ARG A 338 15.80 -7.57 -9.06
C ARG A 338 15.69 -6.38 -8.13
N GLU A 339 15.14 -5.27 -8.60
CA GLU A 339 14.99 -4.06 -7.80
C GLU A 339 14.14 -4.31 -6.55
N TYR A 340 12.98 -4.95 -6.70
CA TYR A 340 12.12 -5.32 -5.58
C TYR A 340 12.86 -6.22 -4.58
N PHE A 341 13.56 -7.24 -5.08
CA PHE A 341 14.32 -8.18 -4.25
C PHE A 341 15.40 -7.49 -3.41
N GLU A 342 16.16 -6.55 -4.00
CA GLU A 342 17.16 -5.79 -3.25
C GLU A 342 16.52 -4.84 -2.22
N ILE A 343 15.37 -4.23 -2.54
CA ILE A 343 14.63 -3.41 -1.56
C ILE A 343 14.19 -4.27 -0.37
N VAL A 344 13.70 -5.49 -0.59
CA VAL A 344 13.26 -6.37 0.51
C VAL A 344 14.45 -6.71 1.43
N LYS A 345 15.62 -7.00 0.86
CA LYS A 345 16.86 -7.23 1.63
C LYS A 345 17.31 -6.00 2.41
N GLU A 346 17.22 -4.81 1.82
CA GLU A 346 17.62 -3.55 2.46
C GLU A 346 16.65 -3.15 3.59
N VAL A 347 15.35 -3.33 3.38
CA VAL A 347 14.33 -3.05 4.38
C VAL A 347 14.46 -4.02 5.55
N ASP A 348 14.68 -5.31 5.29
CA ASP A 348 14.81 -6.36 6.31
C ASP A 348 13.65 -6.33 7.33
N SER A 349 12.42 -6.41 6.82
CA SER A 349 11.22 -6.44 7.66
C SER A 349 10.45 -7.75 7.50
N PRO A 350 9.88 -8.31 8.61
CA PRO A 350 9.07 -9.52 8.55
C PRO A 350 7.92 -9.42 7.55
N ALA A 351 7.26 -8.25 7.50
CA ALA A 351 6.18 -7.98 6.55
C ALA A 351 6.66 -8.15 5.10
N SER A 352 7.78 -7.52 4.73
CA SER A 352 8.34 -7.59 3.36
C SER A 352 8.79 -9.00 3.01
N THR A 353 9.47 -9.70 3.93
CA THR A 353 9.92 -11.08 3.70
C THR A 353 8.78 -12.07 3.56
N HIS A 354 7.67 -11.86 4.29
CA HIS A 354 6.51 -12.74 4.23
C HIS A 354 5.86 -12.78 2.84
N VAL A 355 5.93 -11.68 2.10
CA VAL A 355 5.11 -11.45 0.92
C VAL A 355 5.87 -11.57 -0.41
N ILE A 356 7.20 -11.74 -0.36
CA ILE A 356 8.08 -11.92 -1.54
C ILE A 356 7.48 -12.93 -2.53
N LYS A 357 7.06 -14.11 -2.03
CA LYS A 357 6.48 -15.17 -2.86
C LYS A 357 5.32 -14.64 -3.70
N SER A 358 4.39 -13.94 -3.06
CA SER A 358 3.18 -13.47 -3.72
C SER A 358 3.53 -12.40 -4.75
N HIS A 359 4.39 -11.44 -4.39
CA HIS A 359 4.85 -10.41 -5.32
C HIS A 359 5.57 -10.98 -6.53
N PHE A 360 6.40 -12.02 -6.37
CA PHE A 360 7.03 -12.72 -7.50
C PHE A 360 5.96 -13.30 -8.44
N PHE A 361 4.92 -13.94 -7.93
CA PHE A 361 3.81 -14.44 -8.76
C PHE A 361 3.01 -13.32 -9.45
N LYS A 362 2.91 -12.14 -8.85
CA LYS A 362 2.22 -10.98 -9.44
C LYS A 362 3.05 -10.33 -10.53
N LEU A 363 4.29 -9.96 -10.24
CA LEU A 363 5.22 -9.35 -11.19
C LEU A 363 5.48 -10.24 -12.40
N LEU A 364 5.62 -11.55 -12.17
CA LEU A 364 5.89 -12.54 -13.22
C LEU A 364 4.61 -13.15 -13.80
N ASN A 365 3.41 -12.60 -13.56
CA ASN A 365 2.16 -13.29 -13.91
C ASN A 365 2.07 -13.72 -15.38
N SER A 366 2.38 -12.83 -16.32
CA SER A 366 2.38 -13.15 -17.74
C SER A 366 3.61 -13.98 -18.13
N PHE A 367 4.75 -13.71 -17.50
CA PHE A 367 5.99 -14.46 -17.72
C PHE A 367 5.86 -15.95 -17.38
N LEU A 368 5.25 -16.27 -16.23
CA LEU A 368 5.02 -17.63 -15.74
C LEU A 368 3.96 -18.42 -16.52
N LYS A 369 3.28 -17.81 -17.49
CA LYS A 369 2.40 -18.53 -18.44
C LYS A 369 3.21 -19.14 -19.58
N VAL A 370 4.38 -18.59 -19.87
CA VAL A 370 5.33 -19.08 -20.87
C VAL A 370 6.41 -19.93 -20.19
N HIS A 371 7.02 -19.39 -19.14
CA HIS A 371 8.07 -20.01 -18.34
C HIS A 371 7.48 -20.76 -17.14
N THR A 372 6.73 -21.83 -17.44
CA THR A 372 5.96 -22.59 -16.43
C THR A 372 6.83 -23.34 -15.44
N GLU A 373 8.07 -23.66 -15.83
CA GLU A 373 9.11 -24.32 -15.02
C GLU A 373 9.51 -23.54 -13.77
N LEU A 374 9.32 -22.21 -13.77
CA LEU A 374 9.62 -21.35 -12.62
C LEU A 374 8.54 -21.41 -11.54
N ARG A 375 7.31 -21.78 -11.89
CA ARG A 375 6.18 -21.85 -10.95
C ARG A 375 6.43 -22.80 -9.76
N PRO A 376 6.85 -24.06 -9.96
CA PRO A 376 7.16 -24.94 -8.83
C PRO A 376 8.37 -24.45 -8.02
N LYS A 377 9.36 -23.78 -8.66
CA LYS A 377 10.51 -23.20 -7.95
C LYS A 377 10.08 -22.10 -6.99
N ILE A 378 9.28 -21.14 -7.46
CA ILE A 378 8.71 -20.07 -6.61
C ILE A 378 7.72 -20.67 -5.59
N GLY A 379 6.92 -21.65 -5.99
CA GLY A 379 5.95 -22.31 -5.11
C GLY A 379 6.61 -23.02 -3.94
N GLY A 380 7.74 -23.69 -4.19
CA GLY A 380 8.54 -24.43 -3.23
C GLY A 380 9.34 -23.58 -2.25
N THR A 381 9.41 -22.25 -2.45
CA THR A 381 10.14 -21.39 -1.51
C THR A 381 9.46 -21.28 -0.15
N SER A 382 10.21 -20.87 0.87
CA SER A 382 9.70 -20.61 2.22
C SER A 382 10.15 -19.25 2.72
N VAL A 383 9.32 -18.58 3.51
CA VAL A 383 9.67 -17.32 4.19
C VAL A 383 10.84 -17.47 5.18
N ARG A 384 11.21 -18.71 5.53
CA ARG A 384 12.33 -19.03 6.43
C ARG A 384 13.62 -19.35 5.68
N GLN A 385 13.58 -19.45 4.35
CA GLN A 385 14.76 -19.82 3.59
C GLN A 385 15.71 -18.62 3.42
N PRO A 386 17.02 -18.85 3.23
CA PRO A 386 17.98 -17.79 2.97
C PRO A 386 17.67 -16.98 1.69
N PHE A 387 18.10 -15.72 1.66
CA PHE A 387 17.91 -14.85 0.49
C PHE A 387 18.63 -15.38 -0.75
N GLU A 388 19.70 -16.17 -0.59
CA GLU A 388 20.45 -16.80 -1.68
C GLU A 388 19.55 -17.71 -2.54
N ASP A 389 18.58 -18.41 -1.94
CA ASP A 389 17.66 -19.27 -2.68
C ASP A 389 16.63 -18.48 -3.48
N TRP A 390 16.22 -17.31 -2.97
CA TRP A 390 15.41 -16.35 -3.72
C TRP A 390 16.21 -15.72 -4.86
N ASN A 391 17.48 -15.38 -4.61
CA ASN A 391 18.36 -14.76 -5.59
C ASN A 391 18.59 -15.65 -6.82
N LYS A 392 18.72 -16.98 -6.64
CA LYS A 392 18.82 -17.93 -7.77
C LYS A 392 17.63 -17.83 -8.72
N ILE A 393 16.42 -17.61 -8.19
CA ILE A 393 15.21 -17.44 -9.01
C ILE A 393 15.29 -16.11 -9.78
N VAL A 394 15.76 -15.04 -9.13
CA VAL A 394 15.95 -13.73 -9.78
C VAL A 394 16.97 -13.85 -10.92
N GLU A 395 18.11 -14.50 -10.68
CA GLU A 395 19.16 -14.74 -11.68
C GLU A 395 18.66 -15.57 -12.86
N GLU A 396 17.83 -16.59 -12.63
CA GLU A 396 17.24 -17.39 -13.70
C GLU A 396 16.27 -16.57 -14.57
N VAL A 397 15.46 -15.70 -13.97
CA VAL A 397 14.62 -14.74 -14.71
C VAL A 397 15.48 -13.77 -15.51
N GLU A 398 16.56 -13.24 -14.93
CA GLU A 398 17.52 -12.35 -15.61
C GLU A 398 18.15 -13.03 -16.84
N GLN A 399 18.58 -14.29 -16.71
CA GLN A 399 19.16 -15.06 -17.82
C GLN A 399 18.15 -15.27 -18.96
N ILE A 400 16.92 -15.68 -18.63
CA ILE A 400 15.87 -15.90 -19.65
C ILE A 400 15.56 -14.59 -20.39
N VAL A 401 15.45 -13.47 -19.67
CA VAL A 401 15.18 -12.18 -20.33
C VAL A 401 16.40 -11.72 -21.14
N GLU A 402 17.62 -11.97 -20.69
CA GLU A 402 18.84 -11.70 -21.48
C GLU A 402 18.84 -12.47 -22.80
N GLU A 403 18.50 -13.77 -22.79
CA GLU A 403 18.34 -14.56 -24.02
C GLU A 403 17.28 -13.99 -24.97
N ILE A 404 16.16 -13.50 -24.43
CA ILE A 404 15.12 -12.81 -25.23
C ILE A 404 15.71 -11.55 -25.88
N TYR A 405 16.47 -10.75 -25.14
CA TYR A 405 17.05 -9.49 -25.62
C TYR A 405 18.22 -9.67 -26.59
N ASN A 406 18.86 -10.84 -26.59
CA ASN A 406 19.90 -11.21 -27.55
C ASN A 406 19.33 -11.64 -28.92
N LYS A 407 18.00 -11.75 -29.06
CA LYS A 407 17.37 -12.08 -30.35
C LYS A 407 17.56 -10.93 -31.36
N PRO A 408 17.92 -11.21 -32.63
CA PRO A 408 18.14 -10.18 -33.64
C PRO A 408 16.92 -9.26 -33.88
N ASN A 409 15.71 -9.78 -33.69
CA ASN A 409 14.46 -9.07 -33.88
C ASN A 409 13.89 -8.46 -32.59
N ILE A 410 14.67 -8.32 -31.51
CA ILE A 410 14.18 -7.78 -30.22
C ILE A 410 13.45 -6.43 -30.40
N LYS A 411 13.97 -5.54 -31.25
CA LYS A 411 13.37 -4.22 -31.53
C LYS A 411 11.97 -4.29 -32.16
N GLU A 412 11.66 -5.40 -32.84
CA GLU A 412 10.38 -5.61 -33.51
C GLU A 412 9.35 -6.28 -32.57
N ILE A 413 9.82 -7.11 -31.65
CA ILE A 413 8.96 -7.89 -30.74
C ILE A 413 8.74 -7.21 -29.38
N ASP A 414 9.64 -6.31 -28.99
CA ASP A 414 9.56 -5.56 -27.74
C ASP A 414 8.81 -4.23 -27.90
N VAL A 415 7.59 -4.33 -28.43
CA VAL A 415 6.73 -3.20 -28.75
C VAL A 415 5.43 -3.31 -27.97
N ILE A 416 4.96 -2.17 -27.43
CA ILE A 416 3.64 -2.06 -26.81
C ILE A 416 2.65 -1.60 -27.86
N GLU A 417 1.64 -2.42 -28.16
CA GLU A 417 0.61 -2.10 -29.15
C GLU A 417 -0.70 -1.77 -28.46
N ASP A 418 -1.34 -0.69 -28.89
CA ASP A 418 -2.69 -0.34 -28.46
C ASP A 418 -3.70 -1.23 -29.17
N GLY A 419 -4.54 -1.91 -28.39
CA GLY A 419 -5.70 -2.63 -28.89
C GLY A 419 -6.83 -1.69 -29.31
N PRO A 420 -7.98 -2.25 -29.70
CA PRO A 420 -9.15 -1.44 -30.06
C PRO A 420 -9.64 -0.61 -28.86
N VAL A 421 -10.23 0.54 -29.17
CA VAL A 421 -10.93 1.35 -28.17
C VAL A 421 -12.19 0.60 -27.74
N GLU A 422 -12.29 0.38 -26.44
CA GLU A 422 -13.40 -0.27 -25.77
C GLU A 422 -14.55 0.71 -25.54
N SER A 423 -15.75 0.19 -25.23
CA SER A 423 -16.96 0.98 -25.00
C SER A 423 -16.86 2.01 -23.86
N TRP A 424 -15.89 1.84 -22.95
CA TRP A 424 -15.60 2.75 -21.84
C TRP A 424 -14.56 3.84 -22.20
N GLY A 425 -14.13 3.92 -23.45
CA GLY A 425 -13.33 5.03 -23.98
C GLY A 425 -11.81 4.91 -23.85
N GLY A 426 -11.29 3.77 -23.38
CA GLY A 426 -9.86 3.46 -23.48
C GLY A 426 -9.64 2.08 -24.07
N HIS A 427 -8.41 1.57 -23.99
CA HIS A 427 -8.00 0.38 -24.74
C HIS A 427 -7.13 -0.53 -23.91
N TYR A 428 -7.20 -1.82 -24.21
CA TYR A 428 -6.24 -2.78 -23.70
C TYR A 428 -4.97 -2.74 -24.54
N LYS A 429 -3.82 -2.82 -23.89
CA LYS A 429 -2.51 -2.88 -24.53
C LYS A 429 -2.04 -4.31 -24.65
N LYS A 430 -1.49 -4.66 -25.80
CA LYS A 430 -0.71 -5.88 -25.99
C LYS A 430 0.72 -5.60 -25.54
N VAL A 431 1.11 -6.26 -24.46
CA VAL A 431 2.41 -6.06 -23.81
C VAL A 431 3.21 -7.37 -23.90
N PRO A 432 4.48 -7.34 -24.35
CA PRO A 432 5.33 -8.53 -24.36
C PRO A 432 5.40 -9.19 -22.99
N TYR A 433 5.38 -10.52 -22.94
CA TYR A 433 5.22 -11.27 -21.68
C TYR A 433 6.40 -11.11 -20.70
N TRP A 434 7.54 -10.61 -21.17
CA TRP A 434 8.73 -10.26 -20.38
C TRP A 434 8.70 -8.83 -19.82
N ARG A 435 7.58 -8.11 -19.97
CA ARG A 435 7.33 -6.81 -19.32
C ARG A 435 6.17 -6.90 -18.33
N CYS A 436 6.31 -6.16 -17.24
CA CYS A 436 5.24 -6.00 -16.25
C CYS A 436 4.01 -5.39 -16.91
N GLN A 437 2.84 -5.94 -16.61
CA GLN A 437 1.61 -5.58 -17.29
C GLN A 437 0.39 -5.89 -16.41
N PRO A 438 -0.74 -5.18 -16.61
CA PRO A 438 -1.93 -5.41 -15.81
C PRO A 438 -2.46 -6.83 -15.92
N TYR A 439 -3.10 -7.29 -14.85
CA TYR A 439 -3.82 -8.55 -14.84
C TYR A 439 -5.29 -8.37 -15.17
N PHE A 440 -5.75 -9.12 -16.17
CA PHE A 440 -7.16 -9.21 -16.53
C PHE A 440 -7.77 -10.47 -15.93
N ARG A 441 -8.80 -10.31 -15.08
CA ARG A 441 -9.56 -11.47 -14.60
C ARG A 441 -10.39 -12.04 -15.75
N LYS A 442 -10.30 -13.35 -15.95
CA LYS A 442 -11.19 -14.11 -16.85
C LYS A 442 -12.37 -14.63 -16.03
N ILE A 443 -13.61 -14.44 -16.49
CA ILE A 443 -14.81 -15.01 -15.89
C ILE A 443 -15.36 -16.04 -16.89
N ASN A 444 -15.46 -17.31 -16.49
CA ASN A 444 -15.89 -18.44 -17.35
C ASN A 444 -15.06 -18.60 -18.64
N GLY A 445 -13.74 -18.39 -18.60
CA GLY A 445 -12.88 -18.51 -19.77
C GLY A 445 -12.91 -17.33 -20.75
N GLU A 446 -13.89 -16.43 -20.64
CA GLU A 446 -13.95 -15.17 -21.40
C GLU A 446 -13.28 -14.03 -20.60
N MET A 447 -12.55 -13.15 -21.30
CA MET A 447 -12.02 -11.92 -20.67
C MET A 447 -13.18 -11.04 -20.19
N GLN A 448 -12.99 -10.36 -19.06
CA GLN A 448 -13.97 -9.63 -18.24
C GLN A 448 -14.99 -8.74 -18.99
N ASN A 449 -14.76 -8.35 -20.24
CA ASN A 449 -15.64 -7.45 -20.98
C ASN A 449 -16.57 -8.09 -22.01
N THR A 450 -16.29 -9.27 -22.56
CA THR A 450 -17.15 -9.81 -23.65
C THR A 450 -18.56 -10.13 -23.14
N ARG A 451 -18.68 -10.56 -21.88
CA ARG A 451 -19.95 -10.99 -21.31
C ARG A 451 -20.82 -9.84 -20.78
N MET A 452 -20.25 -8.77 -20.24
CA MET A 452 -21.02 -7.57 -19.92
C MET A 452 -21.48 -6.86 -21.20
N LEU A 453 -20.65 -6.83 -22.24
CA LEU A 453 -21.07 -6.37 -23.57
C LEU A 453 -22.21 -7.22 -24.14
N LYS A 454 -22.18 -8.54 -23.98
CA LYS A 454 -23.31 -9.43 -24.33
C LYS A 454 -24.56 -9.13 -23.48
N LYS A 455 -24.44 -8.97 -22.16
CA LYS A 455 -25.58 -8.65 -21.29
C LYS A 455 -26.21 -7.28 -21.61
N PHE A 456 -25.39 -6.27 -21.88
CA PHE A 456 -25.86 -4.96 -22.33
C PHE A 456 -26.42 -4.99 -23.76
N ALA A 457 -25.95 -5.88 -24.63
CA ALA A 457 -26.50 -6.09 -25.97
C ALA A 457 -27.82 -6.89 -25.93
N GLU A 458 -27.96 -7.82 -24.99
CA GLU A 458 -29.18 -8.57 -24.67
C GLU A 458 -30.23 -7.64 -24.05
N GLU A 459 -29.85 -6.74 -23.16
CA GLU A 459 -30.70 -5.67 -22.61
C GLU A 459 -31.09 -4.60 -23.67
N LYS A 460 -30.31 -4.47 -24.75
CA LYS A 460 -30.59 -3.56 -25.88
C LYS A 460 -31.35 -4.20 -27.05
N GLY A 461 -31.82 -5.44 -26.91
CA GLY A 461 -32.80 -6.01 -27.85
C GLY A 461 -32.28 -6.23 -29.28
N THR A 462 -31.03 -6.64 -29.46
CA THR A 462 -30.54 -7.13 -30.77
C THR A 462 -30.47 -8.65 -30.78
N SER A 463 -31.51 -9.25 -31.37
CA SER A 463 -31.66 -10.69 -31.57
C SER A 463 -30.78 -11.20 -32.72
N SER A 464 -30.04 -12.29 -32.48
CA SER A 464 -29.84 -13.31 -33.52
C SER A 464 -29.98 -14.70 -32.90
N LYS A 465 -31.04 -15.40 -33.32
CA LYS A 465 -31.38 -16.79 -33.02
C LYS A 465 -30.34 -17.78 -33.57
N ILE A 466 -30.44 -19.03 -33.07
CA ILE A 466 -29.76 -20.30 -33.42
C ILE A 466 -28.65 -20.63 -32.40
N ALA A 467 -28.68 -21.69 -31.58
CA ALA A 467 -29.53 -22.89 -31.53
C ALA A 467 -29.76 -23.31 -30.06
N ALA A 468 -30.99 -23.69 -29.78
CA ALA A 468 -31.33 -24.55 -28.65
C ALA A 468 -31.22 -25.99 -29.15
N ASP A 469 -30.44 -26.82 -28.46
CA ASP A 469 -30.70 -28.24 -28.20
C ASP A 469 -29.49 -28.85 -27.47
N SER A 470 -29.61 -28.98 -26.15
CA SER A 470 -29.07 -30.06 -25.30
C SER A 470 -28.89 -29.60 -23.85
N VAL A 471 -30.00 -29.43 -23.10
CA VAL A 471 -29.97 -29.39 -21.63
C VAL A 471 -31.11 -30.25 -21.12
N ALA A 472 -30.87 -31.56 -21.08
CA ALA A 472 -31.62 -32.52 -20.29
C ALA A 472 -30.75 -33.78 -20.19
N ASP A 473 -29.74 -33.73 -19.33
CA ASP A 473 -29.12 -34.88 -18.64
C ASP A 473 -27.73 -34.47 -18.15
N LYS A 474 -27.67 -34.03 -16.88
CA LYS A 474 -26.52 -34.15 -15.96
C LYS A 474 -26.78 -33.43 -14.63
N GLU A 475 -27.99 -33.55 -14.09
CA GLU A 475 -28.21 -33.44 -12.64
C GLU A 475 -28.32 -34.86 -12.10
N ASN A 476 -27.16 -35.42 -11.69
CA ASN A 476 -26.93 -36.65 -10.93
C ASN A 476 -25.74 -37.41 -11.49
N ARG A 477 -24.54 -36.86 -11.32
CA ARG A 477 -23.23 -37.53 -11.26
C ARG A 477 -22.15 -36.46 -11.21
N GLU A 478 -21.91 -35.93 -10.02
CA GLU A 478 -20.63 -35.31 -9.61
C GLU A 478 -20.72 -34.96 -8.11
N ASN A 479 -21.03 -35.98 -7.30
CA ASN A 479 -20.59 -36.06 -5.91
C ASN A 479 -19.45 -37.08 -5.92
N GLY A 480 -18.23 -36.60 -6.15
CA GLY A 480 -17.04 -37.42 -6.17
C GLY A 480 -15.94 -36.79 -7.03
N GLU A 481 -14.80 -36.56 -6.39
CA GLU A 481 -13.47 -36.31 -6.97
C GLU A 481 -13.02 -34.85 -7.13
N ASN A 482 -12.31 -34.41 -6.08
CA ASN A 482 -10.97 -33.82 -6.09
C ASN A 482 -10.69 -32.65 -7.05
N GLY A 483 -10.71 -31.44 -6.48
CA GLY A 483 -9.93 -30.29 -6.95
C GLY A 483 -9.14 -29.68 -5.79
N GLU A 484 -7.83 -29.91 -5.75
CA GLU A 484 -6.88 -29.31 -4.81
C GLU A 484 -6.90 -27.78 -4.94
N GLU A 485 -7.61 -27.11 -4.04
CA GLU A 485 -7.39 -25.70 -3.78
C GLU A 485 -6.05 -25.53 -3.05
N THR A 486 -5.18 -24.73 -3.65
CA THR A 486 -3.90 -24.32 -3.09
C THR A 486 -4.14 -23.43 -1.87
N GLN A 487 -4.24 -24.07 -0.70
CA GLN A 487 -4.28 -23.41 0.60
C GLN A 487 -2.91 -22.81 0.94
N GLY A 488 -2.67 -21.61 0.45
CA GLY A 488 -1.70 -20.67 1.01
C GLY A 488 -2.40 -19.66 1.90
N GLU A 489 -3.11 -20.11 2.94
CA GLU A 489 -3.77 -19.23 3.91
C GLU A 489 -3.02 -19.21 5.25
N THR A 490 -2.80 -17.99 5.73
CA THR A 490 -2.06 -17.56 6.90
C THR A 490 -2.54 -18.25 8.19
N LYS A 491 -1.77 -19.22 8.70
CA LYS A 491 -2.02 -19.98 9.94
C LYS A 491 -2.04 -19.13 11.22
N GLN A 492 -1.69 -17.85 11.16
CA GLN A 492 -1.54 -17.01 12.36
C GLN A 492 -2.85 -16.37 12.82
N CYS A 493 -3.84 -16.19 11.93
CA CYS A 493 -5.14 -15.63 12.31
C CYS A 493 -6.15 -16.71 12.78
N LYS A 494 -5.98 -17.97 12.34
CA LYS A 494 -6.83 -19.10 12.78
C LYS A 494 -6.53 -19.54 14.23
N ARG A 495 -5.26 -19.48 14.66
CA ARG A 495 -4.85 -19.98 15.99
C ARG A 495 -5.26 -19.12 17.18
N ALA A 496 -5.62 -17.85 16.97
CA ALA A 496 -5.98 -16.93 18.05
C ALA A 496 -7.50 -16.92 18.37
N LEU A 497 -8.33 -17.55 17.53
CA LEU A 497 -9.80 -17.59 17.71
C LEU A 497 -10.31 -18.96 18.15
N GLU A 498 -9.46 -19.98 18.21
CA GLU A 498 -9.83 -21.36 18.62
C GLU A 498 -9.51 -21.65 20.09
N THR A 499 -8.93 -20.70 20.83
CA THR A 499 -8.62 -20.85 22.26
C THR A 499 -9.40 -19.83 23.07
N GLU A 500 -10.70 -20.04 23.26
CA GLU A 500 -11.51 -19.51 24.38
C GLU A 500 -12.99 -19.81 24.10
N ASP A 501 -13.37 -21.09 24.25
CA ASP A 501 -14.76 -21.44 24.55
C ASP A 501 -14.77 -22.80 25.27
N ASN A 502 -14.38 -22.78 26.55
CA ASN A 502 -14.61 -23.88 27.50
C ASN A 502 -14.23 -23.45 28.92
N SER A 503 -15.05 -22.62 29.54
CA SER A 503 -15.18 -22.62 31.00
C SER A 503 -16.46 -21.90 31.39
N GLU A 504 -17.55 -22.63 31.51
CA GLU A 504 -18.54 -22.54 32.59
C GLU A 504 -19.76 -23.37 32.19
N LEU A 505 -19.90 -24.56 32.80
CA LEU A 505 -21.15 -25.20 33.18
C LEU A 505 -20.78 -26.49 33.94
N GLY A 506 -21.01 -26.48 35.25
CA GLY A 506 -20.75 -27.61 36.15
C GLY A 506 -21.73 -28.78 35.93
N PRO A 507 -21.41 -29.99 36.46
CA PRO A 507 -22.11 -31.21 36.10
C PRO A 507 -23.32 -31.45 37.02
N LEU A 508 -24.45 -31.81 36.42
CA LEU A 508 -25.49 -32.59 37.07
C LEU A 508 -25.76 -33.84 36.23
N ALA A 509 -25.75 -34.96 36.94
CA ALA A 509 -25.61 -36.31 36.44
C ALA A 509 -26.92 -36.93 35.93
N GLU A 510 -26.75 -38.04 35.22
CA GLU A 510 -27.67 -39.19 35.08
C GLU A 510 -29.00 -39.00 34.33
N ASN A 511 -29.10 -39.57 33.12
CA ASN A 511 -29.62 -40.95 32.95
C ASN A 511 -29.73 -41.40 31.47
N LYS A 512 -29.11 -42.57 31.22
CA LYS A 512 -29.62 -43.73 30.47
C LYS A 512 -30.47 -43.55 29.19
N LYS A 513 -29.86 -44.05 28.11
CA LYS A 513 -30.33 -45.14 27.21
C LYS A 513 -31.44 -44.89 26.17
N GLN A 514 -31.16 -45.51 25.01
CA GLN A 514 -32.03 -45.98 23.91
C GLN A 514 -32.35 -44.94 22.82
N ALA A 515 -31.72 -45.04 21.63
CA ALA A 515 -32.14 -45.88 20.49
C ALA A 515 -33.51 -45.39 19.97
N VAL A 516 -33.60 -44.73 18.82
CA VAL A 516 -33.26 -45.14 17.44
C VAL A 516 -32.85 -43.93 16.62
#